data_AF-B9M6D5-F1
#
_entry.id   AF-B9M6D5-F1
#
_cell.length_a   1.000
_cell.length_b   1.000
_cell.length_c   1.000
_cell.angle_alpha   90.00
_cell.angle_beta   90.00
_cell.angle_gamma   90.00
#
_symmetry.space_group_name_H-M   'P 1'
#
loop_
_entity.id
_entity.type
_entity.pdbx_description
1 polymer ?
#
loop_
_entity_poly.entity_id
_entity_poly.type
_entity_poly.pdbx_seq_one_letter_code
_entity_poly.pdbx_strand_id
1 'polypeptide(L)'
;MSKDNNENRPQLRLVVNNTEKRNQRPAASEDDFISFQELAANRELFQVEFYRDLEPLQAEGYREIESFLVEKGWPYGLDPRHGQVIVIPAGVVCPESDEHGGAGQDEVLVYLAEDATGQGLCLALEMLMPYYSEDEAVMEDAFLYGPVNQYGSLFLEENRHDSFLDLIYRLALPLYPVHMDKILLDRFFSIAAHELKETLEGLAGYANE
;
A
#
# COMPACT_ATOMS: atom_id res chain seq x y z
N MET A 1 5.80 30.87 -8.74
CA MET A 1 6.58 30.30 -9.87
C MET A 1 7.95 29.89 -9.37
N SER A 2 8.08 28.62 -8.99
CA SER A 2 9.22 27.75 -9.35
C SER A 2 8.69 26.33 -9.29
N LYS A 3 8.15 25.87 -10.42
CA LYS A 3 8.12 24.43 -10.74
C LYS A 3 9.59 24.05 -10.92
N ASP A 4 10.28 23.66 -9.85
CA ASP A 4 11.65 23.15 -9.91
C ASP A 4 12.00 22.54 -8.55
N ASN A 5 11.64 21.27 -8.35
CA ASN A 5 12.41 20.27 -7.58
C ASN A 5 11.69 18.93 -7.37
N ASN A 6 10.45 18.77 -7.88
CA ASN A 6 9.78 17.46 -7.86
C ASN A 6 10.55 16.34 -8.61
N GLU A 7 11.57 16.69 -9.40
CA GLU A 7 12.41 15.74 -10.15
C GLU A 7 13.54 15.09 -9.33
N ASN A 8 13.79 15.51 -8.08
CA ASN A 8 14.97 15.06 -7.31
C ASN A 8 14.68 14.15 -6.10
N ARG A 9 13.43 13.95 -5.67
CA ARG A 9 13.12 12.99 -4.59
C ARG A 9 13.08 11.58 -5.20
N PRO A 10 13.96 10.65 -4.78
CA PRO A 10 13.89 9.28 -5.24
C PRO A 10 12.53 8.70 -4.86
N GLN A 11 11.93 7.95 -5.80
CA GLN A 11 10.60 7.37 -5.69
C GLN A 11 10.32 6.82 -4.30
N LEU A 12 9.26 7.33 -3.69
CA LEU A 12 8.87 6.97 -2.35
C LEU A 12 8.12 5.66 -2.37
N ARG A 13 8.52 4.82 -1.42
CA ARG A 13 8.06 3.45 -1.31
C ARG A 13 7.47 3.34 0.07
N LEU A 14 6.27 2.80 0.12
CA LEU A 14 5.71 2.31 1.37
C LEU A 14 6.70 1.30 1.96
N VAL A 15 7.45 1.72 2.98
CA VAL A 15 8.20 0.82 3.84
C VAL A 15 7.16 0.15 4.73
N VAL A 16 6.49 -0.89 4.23
CA VAL A 16 5.43 -1.56 4.99
C VAL A 16 6.02 -2.17 6.25
N ASN A 17 5.61 -1.53 7.34
CA ASN A 17 5.99 -1.71 8.72
C ASN A 17 5.40 -3.04 9.22
N ASN A 18 6.16 -4.14 9.09
CA ASN A 18 5.78 -5.42 9.69
C ASN A 18 5.63 -5.26 11.23
N THR A 19 4.42 -5.48 11.74
CA THR A 19 4.09 -5.38 13.18
C THR A 19 4.95 -6.30 14.06
N GLU A 20 5.42 -7.43 13.55
CA GLU A 20 6.30 -8.38 14.25
C GLU A 20 7.76 -7.93 14.28
N LYS A 21 8.20 -7.12 13.31
CA LYS A 21 9.57 -6.56 13.24
C LYS A 21 9.74 -5.26 14.08
N ARG A 22 8.68 -4.77 14.74
CA ARG A 22 8.74 -3.57 15.61
C ARG A 22 9.57 -3.72 16.89
N ASN A 23 9.97 -4.94 17.27
CA ASN A 23 10.82 -5.18 18.43
C ASN A 23 12.21 -5.71 18.03
N GLN A 24 13.03 -4.86 17.41
CA GLN A 24 14.47 -4.79 17.69
C GLN A 24 15.09 -3.55 17.03
N ARG A 25 15.93 -2.85 17.80
CA ARG A 25 16.81 -1.74 17.38
C ARG A 25 17.58 -2.08 16.09
N PRO A 26 18.01 -1.07 15.32
CA PRO A 26 18.31 -1.20 13.89
C PRO A 26 19.43 -2.21 13.63
N ALA A 27 19.13 -3.20 12.80
CA ALA A 27 20.15 -3.96 12.11
C ALA A 27 20.56 -3.15 10.87
N ALA A 28 21.84 -2.80 10.81
CA ALA A 28 22.49 -2.09 9.73
C ALA A 28 22.66 -2.96 8.48
N SER A 29 21.54 -3.38 7.89
CA SER A 29 21.48 -3.86 6.51
C SER A 29 20.29 -3.18 5.86
N GLU A 30 20.60 -2.21 5.00
CA GLU A 30 19.69 -1.64 4.01
C GLU A 30 18.96 -2.80 3.30
N ASP A 31 17.64 -2.83 3.33
CA ASP A 31 16.89 -3.81 2.52
C ASP A 31 16.93 -3.34 1.06
N ASP A 32 17.42 -4.20 0.16
CA ASP A 32 17.49 -3.92 -1.27
C ASP A 32 16.08 -3.70 -1.84
N PHE A 33 15.84 -2.52 -2.40
CA PHE A 33 14.60 -2.23 -3.10
C PHE A 33 14.40 -3.14 -4.33
N ILE A 34 13.18 -3.67 -4.48
CA ILE A 34 12.76 -4.45 -5.65
C ILE A 34 11.60 -3.73 -6.35
N SER A 35 11.79 -3.40 -7.62
CA SER A 35 10.75 -2.71 -8.40
C SER A 35 9.53 -3.56 -8.68
N PHE A 36 8.35 -2.94 -8.83
CA PHE A 36 7.17 -3.65 -9.31
C PHE A 36 7.44 -4.46 -10.58
N GLN A 37 8.18 -3.89 -11.54
CA GLN A 37 8.52 -4.62 -12.77
C GLN A 37 9.34 -5.88 -12.49
N GLU A 38 10.27 -5.81 -11.53
CA GLU A 38 11.07 -6.95 -11.10
C GLU A 38 10.26 -7.98 -10.30
N LEU A 39 9.40 -7.52 -9.38
CA LEU A 39 8.49 -8.36 -8.60
C LEU A 39 7.52 -9.11 -9.52
N ALA A 40 6.95 -8.43 -10.50
CA ALA A 40 6.03 -9.02 -11.47
C ALA A 40 6.76 -9.98 -12.43
N ALA A 41 7.93 -9.61 -12.93
CA ALA A 41 8.70 -10.44 -13.87
C ALA A 41 9.26 -11.71 -13.23
N ASN A 42 9.65 -11.65 -11.96
CA ASN A 42 10.24 -12.76 -11.22
C ASN A 42 9.27 -13.38 -10.20
N ARG A 43 7.96 -13.15 -10.37
CA ARG A 43 6.93 -13.55 -9.40
C ARG A 43 7.02 -15.02 -8.99
N GLU A 44 7.25 -15.94 -9.92
CA GLU A 44 7.36 -17.37 -9.63
C GLU A 44 8.56 -17.70 -8.71
N LEU A 45 9.65 -16.94 -8.83
CA LEU A 45 10.83 -17.09 -7.98
C LEU A 45 10.54 -16.53 -6.59
N PHE A 46 9.94 -15.34 -6.51
CA PHE A 46 9.59 -14.71 -5.24
C PHE A 46 8.48 -15.44 -4.50
N GLN A 47 7.58 -16.14 -5.19
CA GLN A 47 6.48 -16.90 -4.59
C GLN A 47 7.00 -17.91 -3.55
N VAL A 48 8.09 -18.62 -3.85
CA VAL A 48 8.67 -19.58 -2.90
C VAL A 48 9.13 -18.88 -1.62
N GLU A 49 9.76 -17.71 -1.74
CA GLU A 49 10.25 -16.93 -0.60
C GLU A 49 9.08 -16.29 0.17
N PHE A 50 8.06 -15.80 -0.54
CA PHE A 50 6.88 -15.14 0.00
C PHE A 50 6.09 -16.05 0.93
N TYR A 51 5.89 -17.31 0.52
CA TYR A 51 5.09 -18.29 1.26
C TYR A 51 5.87 -19.11 2.30
N ARG A 52 7.20 -18.98 2.37
CA ARG A 52 8.05 -19.87 3.17
C ARG A 52 7.68 -19.90 4.66
N ASP A 53 7.36 -18.73 5.22
CA ASP A 53 7.19 -18.52 6.66
C ASP A 53 5.77 -18.01 7.00
N LEU A 54 4.80 -18.21 6.10
CA LEU A 54 3.41 -17.83 6.34
C LEU A 54 2.64 -18.92 7.07
N GLU A 55 1.82 -18.50 8.03
CA GLU A 55 0.86 -19.39 8.68
C GLU A 55 -0.16 -19.90 7.64
N PRO A 56 -0.72 -21.12 7.81
CA PRO A 56 -1.59 -21.74 6.82
C PRO A 56 -2.79 -20.87 6.43
N LEU A 57 -3.35 -20.13 7.39
CA LEU A 57 -4.51 -19.27 7.21
C LEU A 57 -4.18 -18.04 6.35
N GLN A 58 -3.07 -17.37 6.64
CA GLN A 58 -2.57 -16.27 5.81
C GLN A 58 -2.21 -16.76 4.40
N ALA A 59 -1.56 -17.91 4.29
CA ALA A 59 -1.19 -18.51 3.01
C ALA A 59 -2.42 -18.83 2.14
N GLU A 60 -3.51 -19.33 2.75
CA GLU A 60 -4.79 -19.53 2.05
C GLU A 60 -5.37 -18.19 1.56
N GLY A 61 -5.37 -17.19 2.43
CA GLY A 61 -5.86 -15.87 2.07
C GLY A 61 -5.08 -15.24 0.91
N TYR A 62 -3.75 -15.27 0.93
CA TYR A 62 -2.95 -14.74 -0.18
C TYR A 62 -3.22 -15.46 -1.50
N ARG A 63 -3.43 -16.78 -1.48
CA ARG A 63 -3.80 -17.54 -2.69
C ARG A 63 -5.15 -17.11 -3.26
N GLU A 64 -6.12 -16.82 -2.41
CA GLU A 64 -7.42 -16.29 -2.86
C GLU A 64 -7.29 -14.90 -3.48
N ILE A 65 -6.43 -14.03 -2.92
CA ILE A 65 -6.12 -12.72 -3.51
C ILE A 65 -5.43 -12.89 -4.87
N GLU A 66 -4.39 -13.71 -4.96
CA GLU A 66 -3.70 -13.99 -6.22
C GLU A 66 -4.67 -14.54 -7.29
N SER A 67 -5.50 -15.50 -6.92
CA SER A 67 -6.55 -16.09 -7.79
C SER A 67 -7.50 -15.02 -8.32
N PHE A 68 -7.95 -14.11 -7.46
CA PHE A 68 -8.79 -12.97 -7.84
C PHE A 68 -8.08 -12.03 -8.82
N LEU A 69 -6.83 -11.65 -8.54
CA LEU A 69 -6.04 -10.74 -9.39
C LEU A 69 -5.77 -11.34 -10.78
N VAL A 70 -5.47 -12.64 -10.85
CA VAL A 70 -5.32 -13.37 -12.11
C VAL A 70 -6.62 -13.36 -12.90
N GLU A 71 -7.78 -13.60 -12.27
CA GLU A 71 -9.07 -13.59 -12.95
C GLU A 71 -9.45 -12.18 -13.46
N LYS A 72 -9.13 -11.14 -12.68
CA LYS A 72 -9.31 -9.75 -13.10
C LYS A 72 -8.35 -9.32 -14.22
N GLY A 73 -7.28 -10.09 -14.45
CA GLY A 73 -6.22 -9.73 -15.39
C GLY A 73 -5.34 -8.58 -14.88
N TRP A 74 -5.27 -8.39 -13.56
CA TRP A 74 -4.51 -7.31 -12.95
C TRP A 74 -3.04 -7.74 -12.78
N PRO A 75 -2.07 -6.90 -13.20
CA PRO A 75 -0.67 -7.21 -12.96
C PRO A 75 -0.36 -6.99 -11.47
N TYR A 76 0.41 -7.91 -10.88
CA TYR A 76 0.78 -7.84 -9.47
C TYR A 76 2.16 -8.46 -9.24
N GLY A 77 2.86 -7.97 -8.22
CA GLY A 77 4.12 -8.50 -7.69
C GLY A 77 3.94 -9.10 -6.30
N LEU A 78 4.85 -9.98 -5.91
CA LEU A 78 4.93 -10.55 -4.55
C LEU A 78 6.23 -10.10 -3.91
N ASP A 79 6.17 -9.29 -2.86
CA ASP A 79 7.36 -8.83 -2.14
C ASP A 79 7.58 -9.65 -0.87
N PRO A 80 8.55 -10.58 -0.84
CA PRO A 80 8.80 -11.41 0.32
C PRO A 80 9.63 -10.73 1.41
N ARG A 81 10.22 -9.56 1.14
CA ARG A 81 11.24 -8.93 2.00
C ARG A 81 10.65 -7.79 2.83
N HIS A 82 9.77 -6.99 2.23
CA HIS A 82 9.21 -5.78 2.82
C HIS A 82 7.81 -6.01 3.38
N GLY A 83 7.69 -6.92 4.35
CA GLY A 83 6.43 -7.14 5.06
C GLY A 83 5.49 -8.16 4.43
N GLN A 84 5.96 -8.95 3.44
CA GLN A 84 5.16 -9.97 2.76
C GLN A 84 3.88 -9.38 2.16
N VAL A 85 4.05 -8.46 1.21
CA VAL A 85 2.94 -7.71 0.59
C VAL A 85 2.74 -8.08 -0.88
N ILE A 86 1.49 -8.02 -1.34
CA ILE A 86 1.15 -8.02 -2.76
C ILE A 86 1.20 -6.58 -3.26
N VAL A 87 2.01 -6.33 -4.29
CA VAL A 87 2.16 -5.01 -4.92
C VAL A 87 1.33 -4.94 -6.19
N ILE A 88 0.47 -3.93 -6.30
CA ILE A 88 -0.43 -3.71 -7.44
C ILE A 88 -0.23 -2.28 -7.94
N PRO A 89 -0.13 -2.01 -9.25
CA PRO A 89 -0.10 -0.64 -9.75
C PRO A 89 -1.38 0.11 -9.35
N ALA A 90 -1.24 1.31 -8.78
CA ALA A 90 -2.36 2.10 -8.28
C ALA A 90 -3.39 2.41 -9.37
N GLY A 91 -2.93 2.75 -10.59
CA GLY A 91 -3.80 3.04 -11.73
C GLY A 91 -4.67 1.85 -12.19
N VAL A 92 -4.39 0.63 -11.73
CA VAL A 92 -5.26 -0.54 -11.96
C VAL A 92 -6.38 -0.61 -10.93
N VAL A 93 -6.12 -0.18 -9.69
CA VAL A 93 -7.09 -0.17 -8.59
C VAL A 93 -7.96 1.10 -8.64
N CYS A 94 -7.34 2.26 -8.83
CA CYS A 94 -7.95 3.58 -8.90
C CYS A 94 -7.38 4.30 -10.13
N PRO A 95 -7.98 4.16 -11.33
CA PRO A 95 -7.48 4.80 -12.55
C PRO A 95 -7.35 6.33 -12.46
N GLU A 96 -8.15 6.96 -11.59
CA GLU A 96 -8.09 8.38 -11.29
C GLU A 96 -6.77 8.82 -10.61
N SER A 97 -5.93 7.89 -10.14
CA SER A 97 -4.58 8.23 -9.62
C SER A 97 -3.76 9.02 -10.63
N ASP A 98 -3.85 8.66 -11.90
CA ASP A 98 -3.09 9.30 -12.99
C ASP A 98 -3.54 10.76 -13.22
N GLU A 99 -4.78 11.10 -12.85
CA GLU A 99 -5.36 12.44 -13.05
C GLU A 99 -4.94 13.43 -11.95
N HIS A 100 -4.56 12.94 -10.77
CA HIS A 100 -4.25 13.74 -9.58
C HIS A 100 -2.75 13.80 -9.25
N GLY A 101 -1.90 13.68 -10.26
CA GLY A 101 -0.44 13.74 -10.09
C GLY A 101 0.17 12.42 -9.66
N GLY A 102 -0.60 11.34 -9.62
CA GLY A 102 -0.05 10.01 -9.48
C GLY A 102 0.82 9.67 -10.68
N ALA A 103 2.01 9.15 -10.41
CA ALA A 103 2.83 8.59 -11.48
C ALA A 103 2.25 7.22 -11.84
N GLY A 104 2.43 6.76 -13.09
CA GLY A 104 2.16 5.36 -13.45
C GLY A 104 3.04 4.31 -12.72
N GLN A 105 3.72 4.76 -11.66
CA GLN A 105 4.63 4.07 -10.76
C GLN A 105 4.09 4.02 -9.33
N ASP A 106 2.94 4.65 -9.05
CA ASP A 106 2.29 4.56 -7.75
C ASP A 106 1.79 3.13 -7.51
N GLU A 107 1.91 2.68 -6.27
CA GLU A 107 1.68 1.30 -5.88
C GLU A 107 0.67 1.23 -4.75
N VAL A 108 -0.21 0.24 -4.85
CA VAL A 108 -1.13 -0.21 -3.82
C VAL A 108 -0.58 -1.50 -3.24
N LEU A 109 -0.46 -1.55 -1.93
CA LEU A 109 0.06 -2.69 -1.19
C LEU A 109 -1.07 -3.39 -0.47
N VAL A 110 -1.18 -4.70 -0.68
CA VAL A 110 -2.22 -5.53 -0.08
C VAL A 110 -1.57 -6.60 0.80
N TYR A 111 -2.02 -6.71 2.04
CA TYR A 111 -1.47 -7.67 2.99
C TYR A 111 -2.52 -8.22 3.96
N LEU A 112 -2.18 -9.34 4.58
CA LEU A 112 -3.00 -10.03 5.57
C LEU A 112 -2.25 -10.09 6.91
N ALA A 113 -2.86 -9.51 7.95
CA ALA A 113 -2.39 -9.67 9.32
C ALA A 113 -3.29 -10.66 10.07
N GLU A 114 -2.72 -11.52 10.91
CA GLU A 114 -3.53 -12.31 11.84
C GLU A 114 -4.09 -11.43 12.96
N ASP A 115 -5.28 -11.75 13.44
CA ASP A 115 -5.77 -11.18 14.68
C ASP A 115 -4.95 -11.66 15.88
N ALA A 116 -5.03 -10.94 17.00
CA ALA A 116 -4.28 -11.27 18.22
C ALA A 116 -4.63 -12.65 18.82
N THR A 117 -5.68 -13.31 18.31
CA THR A 117 -6.13 -14.63 18.77
C THR A 117 -5.73 -15.75 17.80
N GLY A 118 -5.18 -15.44 16.63
CA GLY A 118 -4.87 -16.39 15.55
C GLY A 118 -6.12 -17.03 14.93
N GLN A 119 -7.30 -16.44 15.10
CA GLN A 119 -8.58 -17.01 14.62
C GLN A 119 -9.23 -16.21 13.49
N GLY A 120 -8.70 -15.04 13.21
CA GLY A 120 -9.18 -14.08 12.23
C GLY A 120 -8.03 -13.54 11.41
N LEU A 121 -8.37 -13.02 10.24
CA LEU A 121 -7.44 -12.25 9.41
C LEU A 121 -7.91 -10.80 9.36
N CYS A 122 -6.99 -9.89 9.05
CA CYS A 122 -7.28 -8.53 8.66
C CYS A 122 -6.72 -8.31 7.27
N LEU A 123 -7.60 -8.14 6.29
CA LEU A 123 -7.22 -7.75 4.94
C LEU A 123 -7.01 -6.24 4.92
N ALA A 124 -5.79 -5.82 4.61
CA ALA A 124 -5.42 -4.43 4.58
C ALA A 124 -4.89 -4.03 3.21
N LEU A 125 -5.15 -2.77 2.87
CA LEU A 125 -4.65 -2.10 1.69
C LEU A 125 -4.03 -0.77 2.11
N GLU A 126 -2.86 -0.48 1.59
CA GLU A 126 -2.17 0.79 1.75
C GLU A 126 -1.81 1.39 0.40
N MET A 127 -1.87 2.70 0.30
CA MET A 127 -1.32 3.46 -0.82
C MET A 127 -0.57 4.66 -0.25
N LEU A 128 0.64 4.88 -0.75
CA LEU A 128 1.35 6.13 -0.52
C LEU A 128 0.65 7.18 -1.37
N MET A 129 0.13 8.22 -0.74
CA MET A 129 -0.48 9.32 -1.49
C MET A 129 0.61 10.02 -2.31
N PRO A 130 0.28 10.53 -3.51
CA PRO A 130 1.20 11.34 -4.30
C PRO A 130 1.87 12.40 -3.44
N TYR A 131 3.15 12.63 -3.67
CA TYR A 131 3.90 13.59 -2.87
C TYR A 131 3.46 15.03 -3.21
N TYR A 132 2.91 15.73 -2.22
CA TYR A 132 2.35 17.07 -2.43
C TYR A 132 3.32 18.20 -2.05
N SER A 133 4.20 18.04 -1.05
CA SER A 133 5.10 19.11 -0.61
C SER A 133 6.31 18.65 0.23
N GLU A 134 7.44 19.33 0.07
CA GLU A 134 8.62 19.26 0.98
C GLU A 134 8.43 20.02 2.30
N ASP A 135 7.35 20.80 2.41
CA ASP A 135 6.98 21.47 3.65
C ASP A 135 6.19 20.53 4.57
N GLU A 136 6.81 20.14 5.69
CA GLU A 136 6.19 19.31 6.73
C GLU A 136 4.85 19.91 7.21
N ALA A 137 4.72 21.23 7.28
CA ALA A 137 3.49 21.88 7.72
C ALA A 137 2.33 21.62 6.74
N VAL A 138 2.61 21.60 5.43
CA VAL A 138 1.60 21.27 4.40
C VAL A 138 1.18 19.81 4.50
N MET A 139 2.13 18.91 4.79
CA MET A 139 1.84 17.48 4.99
C MET A 139 1.02 17.25 6.28
N GLU A 140 1.32 17.96 7.36
CA GLU A 140 0.54 17.94 8.60
C GLU A 140 -0.88 18.49 8.39
N ASP A 141 -1.04 19.60 7.67
CA ASP A 141 -2.35 20.17 7.36
C ASP A 141 -3.16 19.24 6.45
N ALA A 142 -2.55 18.63 5.43
CA ALA A 142 -3.18 17.63 4.57
C ALA A 142 -3.67 16.40 5.36
N PHE A 143 -2.92 15.97 6.37
CA PHE A 143 -3.34 14.91 7.28
C PHE A 143 -4.49 15.34 8.21
N LEU A 144 -4.42 16.54 8.79
CA LEU A 144 -5.39 17.03 9.77
C LEU A 144 -6.75 17.38 9.14
N TYR A 145 -6.73 17.89 7.91
CA TYR A 145 -7.91 18.42 7.22
C TYR A 145 -8.27 17.61 5.96
N GLY A 146 -7.54 16.54 5.68
CA GLY A 146 -7.85 15.59 4.62
C GLY A 146 -9.23 14.93 4.81
N PRO A 147 -9.76 14.32 3.74
CA PRO A 147 -11.09 13.72 3.76
C PRO A 147 -11.17 12.55 4.74
N VAL A 148 -12.26 12.52 5.52
CA VAL A 148 -12.58 11.41 6.42
C VAL A 148 -13.54 10.47 5.72
N ASN A 149 -13.01 9.34 5.28
CA ASN A 149 -13.77 8.28 4.63
C ASN A 149 -14.38 7.31 5.65
N GLN A 150 -15.26 6.43 5.18
CA GLN A 150 -16.03 5.55 6.05
C GLN A 150 -15.20 4.35 6.56
N TYR A 151 -14.30 3.83 5.73
CA TYR A 151 -13.61 2.58 6.00
C TYR A 151 -12.10 2.75 6.15
N GLY A 152 -11.46 3.60 5.37
CA GLY A 152 -10.03 3.90 5.48
C GLY A 152 -9.70 5.21 6.20
N SER A 153 -8.41 5.45 6.41
CA SER A 153 -7.90 6.64 7.09
C SER A 153 -6.51 7.02 6.60
N LEU A 154 -6.19 8.31 6.71
CA LEU A 154 -4.84 8.84 6.45
C LEU A 154 -3.93 8.66 7.66
N PHE A 155 -2.64 8.51 7.40
CA PHE A 155 -1.57 8.41 8.38
C PHE A 155 -0.36 9.18 7.87
N LEU A 156 0.38 9.82 8.77
CA LEU A 156 1.72 10.33 8.49
C LEU A 156 2.76 9.37 9.04
N GLU A 157 3.72 8.99 8.21
CA GLU A 157 4.86 8.18 8.60
C GLU A 157 6.15 8.82 8.11
N GLU A 158 7.16 8.90 8.98
CA GLU A 158 8.50 9.36 8.58
C GLU A 158 9.18 8.26 7.75
N ASN A 159 9.53 8.59 6.52
CA ASN A 159 10.27 7.69 5.65
C ASN A 159 11.71 7.56 6.14
N ARG A 160 12.13 6.33 6.41
CA ARG A 160 13.46 6.06 6.96
C ARG A 160 14.60 6.26 5.96
N HIS A 161 14.30 6.31 4.66
CA HIS A 161 15.30 6.44 3.61
C HIS A 161 15.72 7.89 3.35
N ASP A 162 14.81 8.85 3.58
CA ASP A 162 15.07 10.26 3.28
C ASP A 162 14.61 11.24 4.38
N SER A 163 14.07 10.73 5.50
CA SER A 163 13.63 11.50 6.67
C SER A 163 12.49 12.49 6.41
N PHE A 164 11.79 12.36 5.29
CA PHE A 164 10.61 13.16 5.00
C PHE A 164 9.33 12.45 5.44
N LEU A 165 8.25 13.22 5.61
CA LEU A 165 6.94 12.68 5.93
C LEU A 165 6.25 12.16 4.67
N ASP A 166 5.73 10.94 4.78
CA ASP A 166 4.91 10.27 3.79
C ASP A 166 3.47 10.21 4.29
N LEU A 167 2.54 10.60 3.43
CA LEU A 167 1.11 10.50 3.69
C LEU A 167 0.59 9.18 3.13
N ILE A 168 0.05 8.32 3.98
CA ILE A 168 -0.39 6.97 3.64
C ILE A 168 -1.90 6.88 3.84
N TYR A 169 -2.61 6.40 2.83
CA TYR A 169 -3.99 5.97 2.99
C TYR A 169 -4.04 4.48 3.30
N ARG A 170 -4.71 4.10 4.39
CA ARG A 170 -4.89 2.70 4.80
C ARG A 170 -6.37 2.35 4.92
N LEU A 171 -6.76 1.25 4.29
CA LEU A 171 -8.06 0.59 4.43
C LEU A 171 -7.85 -0.79 5.06
N ALA A 172 -8.62 -1.16 6.08
CA ALA A 172 -8.49 -2.45 6.75
C ALA A 172 -9.86 -3.09 7.02
N LEU A 173 -10.00 -4.36 6.65
CA LEU A 173 -11.22 -5.16 6.80
C LEU A 173 -10.94 -6.39 7.67
N PRO A 174 -11.49 -6.47 8.90
CA PRO A 174 -11.40 -7.68 9.70
C PRO A 174 -12.26 -8.80 9.09
N LEU A 175 -11.69 -10.00 9.03
CA LEU A 175 -12.30 -11.22 8.50
C LEU A 175 -12.50 -12.22 9.65
N TYR A 176 -13.70 -12.22 10.22
CA TYR A 176 -14.11 -13.19 11.24
C TYR A 176 -15.60 -13.60 11.10
N PRO A 177 -15.93 -14.90 10.91
CA PRO A 177 -15.00 -16.00 10.68
C PRO A 177 -14.17 -15.75 9.41
N VAL A 178 -13.02 -16.41 9.31
CA VAL A 178 -12.16 -16.26 8.13
C VAL A 178 -12.87 -16.84 6.92
N HIS A 179 -13.44 -15.94 6.12
CA HIS A 179 -14.07 -16.25 4.85
C HIS A 179 -13.74 -15.12 3.90
N MET A 180 -12.88 -15.43 2.94
CA MET A 180 -12.53 -14.51 1.87
C MET A 180 -12.91 -15.17 0.55
N ASP A 181 -13.84 -14.54 -0.15
CA ASP A 181 -14.24 -14.98 -1.48
C ASP A 181 -14.14 -13.83 -2.48
N LYS A 182 -14.34 -14.16 -3.75
CA LYS A 182 -14.24 -13.20 -4.84
C LYS A 182 -15.25 -12.06 -4.73
N ILE A 183 -16.42 -12.29 -4.13
CA ILE A 183 -17.45 -11.26 -3.95
C ILE A 183 -16.98 -10.25 -2.89
N LEU A 184 -16.39 -10.74 -1.80
CA LEU A 184 -15.80 -9.91 -0.76
C LEU A 184 -14.61 -9.12 -1.31
N LEU A 185 -13.71 -9.75 -2.06
CA LEU A 185 -12.56 -9.08 -2.68
C LEU A 185 -13.00 -8.02 -3.69
N ASP A 186 -13.99 -8.31 -4.53
CA ASP A 186 -14.55 -7.34 -5.48
C ASP A 186 -15.12 -6.11 -4.78
N ARG A 187 -15.85 -6.32 -3.67
CA ARG A 187 -16.36 -5.21 -2.84
C ARG A 187 -15.23 -4.44 -2.16
N PHE A 188 -14.25 -5.14 -1.60
CA PHE A 188 -13.10 -4.52 -0.94
C PHE A 188 -12.36 -3.59 -1.90
N PHE A 189 -12.01 -4.06 -3.10
CA PHE A 189 -11.35 -3.22 -4.11
C PHE A 189 -12.26 -2.12 -4.66
N SER A 190 -13.58 -2.34 -4.74
CA SER A 190 -14.53 -1.27 -5.12
C SER A 190 -14.58 -0.15 -4.07
N ILE A 191 -14.57 -0.50 -2.79
CA ILE A 191 -14.49 0.47 -1.68
C ILE A 191 -13.15 1.19 -1.74
N ALA A 192 -12.04 0.46 -1.89
CA ALA A 192 -10.71 1.03 -1.99
C ALA A 192 -10.61 2.02 -3.15
N ALA A 193 -11.08 1.66 -4.35
CA ALA A 193 -11.08 2.54 -5.51
C ALA A 193 -11.85 3.84 -5.24
N HIS A 194 -13.06 3.74 -4.67
CA HIS A 194 -13.87 4.91 -4.35
C HIS A 194 -13.21 5.79 -3.30
N GLU A 195 -12.75 5.22 -2.18
CA GLU A 195 -12.18 6.01 -1.09
C GLU A 195 -10.83 6.63 -1.48
N LEU A 196 -9.98 5.91 -2.21
CA LEU A 196 -8.73 6.45 -2.75
C LEU A 196 -9.00 7.63 -3.69
N LYS A 197 -10.00 7.51 -4.57
CA LYS A 197 -10.41 8.61 -5.43
C LYS A 197 -10.82 9.85 -4.63
N GLU A 198 -11.75 9.70 -3.69
CA GLU A 198 -12.21 10.82 -2.85
C GLU A 198 -11.05 11.42 -2.05
N THR A 199 -10.11 10.59 -1.60
CA THR A 199 -8.88 11.04 -0.95
C THR A 199 -8.00 11.87 -1.87
N LEU A 200 -7.71 11.38 -3.07
CA LEU A 200 -6.90 12.10 -4.06
C LEU A 200 -7.56 13.43 -4.47
N GLU A 201 -8.87 13.42 -4.71
CA GLU A 201 -9.64 14.63 -5.04
C GLU A 201 -9.59 15.66 -3.90
N GLY A 202 -9.76 15.23 -2.65
CA GLY A 202 -9.69 16.10 -1.49
C GLY A 202 -8.28 16.68 -1.26
N LEU A 203 -7.25 15.88 -1.54
CA LEU A 203 -5.85 16.28 -1.34
C LEU A 203 -5.29 17.15 -2.49
N ALA A 204 -5.90 17.10 -3.68
CA ALA A 204 -5.48 17.90 -4.84
C ALA A 204 -5.46 19.42 -4.57
N GLY A 205 -6.20 19.91 -3.57
CA GLY A 205 -6.14 21.30 -3.11
C GLY A 205 -4.77 21.71 -2.57
N TYR A 206 -4.08 20.81 -1.87
CA TYR A 206 -2.78 21.06 -1.23
C TYR A 206 -1.61 21.05 -2.22
N ALA A 207 -1.78 20.43 -3.40
CA ALA A 207 -0.75 20.42 -4.45
C ALA A 207 -0.50 21.80 -5.10
N ASN A 208 -1.36 22.79 -4.83
CA ASN A 208 -1.34 24.10 -5.48
C ASN A 208 -0.97 25.26 -4.54
N GLU A 209 -0.71 24.98 -3.26
CA GLU A 209 -0.25 25.97 -2.26
C GLU A 209 1.28 26.03 -2.17
#